data_AF-A0A316R4Z5-F1
#
_entry.id   AF-A0A316R4Z5-F1
#
_cell.length_a   1.000
_cell.length_b   1.000
_cell.length_c   1.000
_cell.angle_alpha   90.00
_cell.angle_beta   90.00
_cell.angle_gamma   90.00
#
_symmetry.space_group_name_H-M   'P 1'
#
loop_
_entity.id
_entity.type
_entity.pdbx_description
1 polymer ?
#
loop_
_entity_poly.entity_id
_entity_poly.type
_entity_poly.pdbx_seq_one_letter_code
_entity_poly.pdbx_strand_id
1 'polypeptide(L)' 'MFNPDLKEMLKNVNSRYSLVVGTAKRAREIQDEAIANEEHLDTKTVSLAIDDINSGKYVIEEPDELKQK' A
#
# COMPACT_ATOMS: atom_id res chain seq x y z
N MET A 1 6.71 13.91 9.69
CA MET A 1 6.26 13.81 8.28
C MET A 1 6.79 12.50 7.75
N PHE A 2 5.91 11.55 7.46
CA PHE A 2 6.29 10.22 7.01
C PHE A 2 6.63 10.32 5.51
N ASN A 3 7.91 10.14 5.16
CA ASN A 3 8.43 10.40 3.82
C ASN A 3 9.14 9.14 3.29
N PRO A 4 8.38 8.10 2.95
CA PRO A 4 8.91 6.84 2.44
C PRO A 4 9.59 7.10 1.09
N ASP A 5 10.64 6.34 0.78
CA ASP A 5 11.33 6.49 -0.49
C ASP A 5 10.45 5.95 -1.62
N LEU A 6 9.68 6.85 -2.23
CA LEU A 6 8.83 6.59 -3.38
C LEU A 6 9.59 5.90 -4.52
N LYS A 7 10.91 6.13 -4.64
CA LYS A 7 11.73 5.52 -5.68
C LYS A 7 11.88 4.02 -5.48
N GLU A 8 12.01 3.57 -4.22
CA GLU A 8 12.07 2.15 -3.88
C GLU A 8 10.72 1.48 -4.10
N MET A 9 9.63 2.15 -3.73
CA MET A 9 8.28 1.63 -3.94
C MET A 9 7.90 1.49 -5.42
N LEU A 10 8.39 2.41 -6.26
CA LEU A 10 8.18 2.36 -7.73
C LEU A 10 9.02 1.31 -8.44
N LYS A 11 10.01 0.66 -7.80
CA LYS A 11 10.73 -0.45 -8.43
C LYS A 11 9.83 -1.67 -8.68
N ASN A 12 8.81 -1.83 -7.86
CA ASN A 12 7.92 -2.99 -7.86
C ASN A 12 6.58 -2.72 -8.57
N VAL A 13 6.34 -1.48 -9.02
CA VAL A 13 5.06 -1.05 -9.61
C VAL A 13 5.34 -0.15 -10.80
N ASN A 14 4.73 -0.43 -11.95
CA ASN A 14 5.01 0.26 -13.21
C ASN A 14 4.45 1.69 -13.23
N SER A 15 3.40 1.97 -12.44
CA SER A 15 2.75 3.28 -12.41
C SER A 15 2.62 3.86 -11.00
N ARG A 16 2.89 5.16 -10.88
CA ARG A 16 2.61 5.93 -9.66
C ARG A 16 1.13 5.90 -9.29
N TYR A 17 0.24 5.86 -10.28
CA TYR A 17 -1.20 5.78 -10.03
C TYR A 17 -1.57 4.43 -9.43
N SER A 18 -1.00 3.34 -9.93
CA SER A 18 -1.20 2.01 -9.35
C SER A 18 -0.68 1.94 -7.93
N LEU A 19 0.47 2.56 -7.63
CA LEU A 19 0.99 2.65 -6.27
C LEU A 19 0.00 3.35 -5.34
N VAL A 20 -0.55 4.50 -5.75
CA VAL A 20 -1.55 5.24 -4.95
C VAL A 20 -2.82 4.42 -4.76
N VAL A 21 -3.34 3.83 -5.83
CA VAL A 21 -4.58 3.03 -5.77
C VAL A 21 -4.40 1.79 -4.90
N GLY A 22 -3.28 1.06 -5.05
CA GLY A 22 -2.97 -0.12 -4.23
C GLY A 22 -2.77 0.24 -2.76
N THR A 23 -2.06 1.33 -2.48
CA THR A 23 -1.92 1.84 -1.10
C THR A 23 -3.29 2.20 -0.49
N ALA A 24 -4.17 2.86 -1.25
CA ALA A 24 -5.50 3.21 -0.78
C ALA A 24 -6.39 1.98 -0.53
N LYS A 25 -6.29 0.95 -1.38
CA LYS A 25 -6.98 -0.34 -1.16
C LYS A 25 -6.48 -0.99 0.12
N ARG A 26 -5.16 -1.13 0.28
CA ARG A 26 -4.56 -1.73 1.49
C ARG A 26 -4.92 -0.97 2.77
N ALA A 27 -4.94 0.36 2.72
CA ALA A 27 -5.34 1.17 3.86
C ALA A 27 -6.80 0.94 4.30
N ARG A 28 -7.70 0.61 3.35
CA ARG A 28 -9.08 0.22 3.67
C ARG A 28 -9.15 -1.17 4.27
N GLU A 29 -8.43 -2.13 3.72
CA GLU A 29 -8.34 -3.49 4.30
C GLU A 29 -7.87 -3.44 5.76
N ILE A 30 -6.80 -2.71 6.05
CA ILE A 30 -6.29 -2.55 7.43
C ILE A 30 -7.34 -1.90 8.35
N GLN A 31 -8.12 -0.95 7.83
CA GLN A 31 -9.21 -0.34 8.59
C GLN A 31 -10.31 -1.36 8.89
N ASP A 32 -10.74 -2.11 7.88
CA ASP A 32 -11.81 -3.10 8.01
C ASP A 32 -11.39 -4.25 8.93
N GLU A 33 -10.13 -4.71 8.82
CA GLU A 33 -9.53 -5.70 9.73
C GLU A 33 -9.49 -5.19 11.17
N ALA A 34 -9.06 -3.95 11.41
CA ALA A 34 -9.06 -3.38 12.75
C ALA A 34 -10.47 -3.23 13.34
N ILE A 35 -11.45 -2.84 12.52
CA ILE A 35 -12.85 -2.79 12.95
C ILE A 35 -13.37 -4.19 13.29
N ALA A 36 -13.09 -5.19 12.45
CA ALA A 36 -13.53 -6.57 12.65
C ALA A 36 -12.89 -7.23 13.89
N ASN A 37 -11.65 -6.88 14.20
CA ASN A 37 -10.91 -7.39 15.35
C ASN A 37 -11.09 -6.53 16.62
N GLU A 38 -11.92 -5.48 16.55
CA GLU A 38 -12.09 -4.48 17.62
C GLU A 38 -10.74 -3.88 18.10
N GLU A 39 -9.78 -3.76 17.18
CA GLU A 39 -8.43 -3.29 17.45
C GLU A 39 -8.35 -1.76 17.27
N HIS A 40 -7.79 -1.09 18.28
CA HIS A 40 -7.53 0.34 18.20
C HIS A 40 -6.20 0.62 17.49
N LEU A 41 -6.28 1.22 16.30
CA LEU A 41 -5.10 1.66 15.57
C LEU A 41 -4.65 3.05 16.05
N ASP A 42 -3.50 3.11 16.71
CA ASP A 42 -2.83 4.38 17.05
C ASP A 42 -2.21 5.08 15.83
N THR A 43 -1.90 4.28 14.79
CA THR A 43 -1.25 4.76 13.57
C THR A 43 -2.26 4.86 12.44
N LYS A 44 -2.11 5.89 11.59
CA LYS A 44 -2.97 6.04 10.41
C LYS A 44 -2.85 4.82 9.49
N THR A 45 -3.97 4.30 9.05
CA THR A 45 -4.05 3.13 8.16
C THR A 45 -3.24 3.29 6.86
N VAL A 46 -3.16 4.52 6.34
CA VAL A 46 -2.34 4.85 5.17
C VAL A 46 -0.84 4.70 5.46
N SER A 47 -0.38 5.06 6.66
CA SER A 47 1.03 4.88 7.03
C SER A 47 1.38 3.40 7.15
N LEU A 48 0.50 2.62 7.79
CA LEU A 48 0.65 1.16 7.89
C LEU A 48 0.65 0.49 6.51
N ALA A 49 -0.24 0.91 5.61
CA ALA A 49 -0.27 0.40 4.24
C ALA A 49 1.01 0.68 3.47
N ILE A 50 1.60 1.87 3.64
CA ILE A 50 2.88 2.20 3.01
C ILE A 50 4.02 1.37 3.62
N ASP A 51 4.04 1.17 4.94
CA ASP A 51 5.02 0.30 5.59
C ASP A 51 4.91 -1.15 5.11
N ASP A 52 3.70 -1.67 4.93
CA ASP A 52 3.46 -3.02 4.38
C ASP A 52 4.00 -3.15 2.94
N ILE A 53 3.77 -2.14 2.09
CA ILE A 53 4.28 -2.14 0.72
C ILE A 53 5.80 -1.97 0.69
N ASN A 54 6.35 -1.07 1.52
CA ASN A 54 7.78 -0.79 1.58
C ASN A 54 8.59 -1.96 2.18
N SER A 55 8.01 -2.69 3.12
CA SER A 55 8.60 -3.91 3.69
C SER A 55 8.46 -5.13 2.76
N GLY A 56 7.73 -5.00 1.65
CA GLY A 56 7.46 -6.10 0.71
C GLY A 56 6.45 -7.13 1.22
N LYS A 57 5.76 -6.86 2.34
CA LYS A 57 4.66 -7.70 2.84
C LYS A 57 3.44 -7.66 1.94
N TYR A 58 3.23 -6.55 1.23
CA TYR A 58 2.13 -6.37 0.30
C TYR A 58 2.64 -5.94 -1.06
N VAL A 59 2.21 -6.65 -2.12
CA VAL A 59 2.60 -6.38 -3.50
C VAL A 59 1.36 -5.95 -4.28
N ILE A 60 1.49 -4.84 -5.00
CA ILE A 60 0.41 -4.33 -5.84
C ILE A 60 0.45 -5.10 -7.16
N GLU A 61 -0.51 -5.99 -7.37
CA GLU A 61 -0.69 -6.65 -8.65
C GLU A 61 -1.40 -5.72 -9.63
N GLU A 62 -0.66 -5.29 -10.65
CA GLU A 62 -1.21 -4.53 -11.77
C GLU A 62 -1.81 -5.48 -12.82
N PRO A 63 -2.82 -5.04 -13.61
CA PRO A 63 -3.31 -5.82 -14.74
C PRO A 63 -2.22 -5.96 -15.82
N ASP A 64 -2.24 -7.07 -16.56
CA ASP A 64 -1.22 -7.41 -17.56
C ASP A 64 -1.07 -6.35 -18.66
N GLU A 65 -2.13 -5.59 -18.94
CA GLU A 65 -2.13 -4.45 -19.86
C GLU A 65 -1.11 -3.37 -19.47
N LEU A 66 -0.87 -3.19 -18.16
CA LEU A 66 0.10 -2.26 -17.59
C LEU A 66 1.46 -2.92 -17.31
N LYS A 67 1.58 -4.25 -17.47
CA LYS A 67 2.83 -5.00 -17.26
C LYS A 67 3.79 -4.96 -18.44
N GLN A 68 3.50 -4.19 -19.49
CA GLN A 68 4.38 -4.08 -20.65
C GLN A 68 5.75 -3.53 -20.24
N LYS A 69 6.75 -4.40 -20.26
CA LYS A 69 8.17 -4.09 -20.13
C LYS A 69 8.82 -4.16 -21.50
#